data_AF-O52621-F1
#
_entry.id   AF-O52621-F1
#
_cell.length_a   1.000
_cell.length_b   1.000
_cell.length_c   1.000
_cell.angle_alpha   90.00
_cell.angle_beta   90.00
_cell.angle_gamma   90.00
#
_symmetry.space_group_name_H-M   'P 1'
#
loop_
_entity.id
_entity.type
_entity.pdbx_description
1 polymer ?
#
loop_
_entity_poly.entity_id
_entity_poly.type
_entity_poly.pdbx_seq_one_letter_code
_entity_poly.pdbx_strand_id
1 'polypeptide(L)'
;AALDTLNELAAALGNDPNFATTMLNALGGKQPLDNTLTNLSGKDVAGLLAYLCLGETINRAADALQKSQNGADIPDKPRFVQNIGLKETLNPTKRVSIGNIGTGVFDGSTPCINIGDSDSGFIGSADGVLDIYCNGAKVGYINGNGLHMLTDIHFDNARMTTNGDIFSSVWGDNWLSIWITNQLNTRGTIDWINSELAIRDNNINTRATIDYVNQTFARKNTGSIQDWGWILDDSTGFIMQWGTLGNSNGTYNFPRAFPVGCFAVFVTNTNAQGTQVDNAFGYPVSNSQFFAATKSSAIANMVNNFPVAWFAIGR
;
A
#
# COMPACT_ATOMS: atom_id res chain seq x y z
N ALA A 1 30.97 -70.79 121.97
CA ALA A 1 29.72 -71.15 121.27
C ALA A 1 28.80 -69.94 121.15
N ALA A 2 28.06 -69.52 122.19
CA ALA A 2 27.09 -68.42 122.06
C ALA A 2 27.72 -67.05 121.69
N LEU A 3 28.89 -66.74 122.26
CA LEU A 3 29.62 -65.50 121.94
C LEU A 3 30.18 -65.50 120.51
N ASP A 4 30.59 -66.68 120.02
CA ASP A 4 31.06 -66.85 118.65
C ASP A 4 29.90 -66.62 117.68
N THR A 5 28.71 -67.15 117.97
CA THR A 5 27.49 -66.91 117.20
C THR A 5 27.05 -65.44 117.22
N LEU A 6 27.22 -64.74 118.34
CA LEU A 6 26.91 -63.31 118.45
C LEU A 6 27.88 -62.44 117.64
N ASN A 7 29.19 -62.78 117.67
CA ASN A 7 30.18 -62.12 116.84
C ASN A 7 29.96 -62.39 115.35
N GLU A 8 29.62 -63.63 114.99
CA GLU A 8 29.25 -64.02 113.63
C GLU A 8 28.03 -63.25 113.13
N LEU A 9 27.01 -63.06 113.98
CA LEU A 9 25.81 -62.28 113.64
C LEU A 9 26.11 -60.78 113.48
N ALA A 10 26.89 -60.19 114.38
CA ALA A 10 27.29 -58.79 114.29
C ALA A 10 28.11 -58.53 113.01
N ALA A 11 29.02 -59.45 112.67
CA ALA A 11 29.79 -59.40 111.43
C ALA A 11 28.90 -59.59 110.18
N ALA A 12 27.92 -60.50 110.22
CA ALA A 12 26.97 -60.73 109.12
C ALA A 12 26.09 -59.49 108.83
N LEU A 13 25.87 -58.63 109.83
CA LEU A 13 25.16 -57.35 109.69
C LEU A 13 26.11 -56.17 109.40
N GLY A 14 27.39 -56.44 109.11
CA GLY A 14 28.38 -55.44 108.76
C GLY A 14 28.91 -54.59 109.92
N ASN A 15 28.71 -55.02 111.17
CA ASN A 15 29.01 -54.24 112.38
C ASN A 15 28.37 -52.84 112.39
N ASP A 16 27.20 -52.66 111.76
CA ASP A 16 26.50 -51.38 111.68
C ASP A 16 25.72 -51.08 112.98
N PRO A 17 26.15 -50.10 113.81
CA PRO A 17 25.45 -49.75 115.05
C PRO A 17 24.06 -49.15 114.80
N ASN A 18 23.75 -48.73 113.57
CA ASN A 18 22.49 -48.12 113.17
C ASN A 18 21.73 -48.98 112.14
N PHE A 19 21.96 -50.29 112.10
CA PHE A 19 21.40 -51.20 111.09
C PHE A 19 19.90 -50.97 110.80
N ALA A 20 19.08 -50.78 111.83
CA ALA A 20 17.64 -50.51 111.66
C ALA A 20 17.37 -49.20 110.90
N THR A 21 18.09 -48.13 111.22
CA THR A 21 18.00 -46.83 110.53
C THR A 21 18.57 -46.91 109.12
N THR A 22 19.69 -47.62 108.94
CA THR A 22 20.29 -47.87 107.63
C THR A 22 19.30 -48.62 106.72
N MET A 23 18.66 -49.67 107.23
CA MET A 23 17.65 -50.43 106.50
C MET A 23 16.37 -49.61 106.26
N LEU A 24 15.93 -48.80 107.22
CA LEU A 24 14.78 -47.91 107.03
C LEU A 24 15.06 -46.88 105.93
N ASN A 25 16.25 -46.28 105.92
CA ASN A 25 16.67 -45.34 104.88
C ASN A 25 16.80 -46.04 103.53
N ALA A 26 17.35 -47.26 103.49
CA ALA A 26 17.44 -48.07 102.28
C ALA A 26 16.05 -48.46 101.73
N LEU A 27 15.09 -48.76 102.61
CA LEU A 27 13.70 -49.03 102.26
C LEU A 27 12.93 -47.77 101.88
N GLY A 28 13.20 -46.62 102.51
CA GLY A 28 12.61 -45.33 102.16
C GLY A 28 13.12 -44.76 100.83
N GLY A 29 14.32 -45.20 100.40
CA GLY A 29 14.83 -44.97 99.06
C GLY A 29 14.22 -45.91 98.00
N LYS A 30 13.51 -46.97 98.41
CA LYS A 30 12.72 -47.77 97.46
C LYS A 30 11.50 -46.99 97.04
N GLN A 31 11.16 -47.18 95.78
CA GLN A 31 10.00 -46.59 95.15
C GLN A 31 8.70 -46.97 95.87
N PRO A 32 7.79 -46.02 96.20
CA PRO A 32 6.48 -46.34 96.77
C PRO A 32 5.68 -47.32 95.90
N LEU A 33 4.83 -48.14 96.52
CA LEU A 33 3.94 -49.06 95.80
C LEU A 33 2.88 -48.27 95.02
N ASP A 34 3.19 -47.95 93.77
CA ASP A 34 2.30 -47.31 92.81
C ASP A 34 2.04 -48.28 91.65
N ASN A 35 0.78 -48.41 91.23
CA ASN A 35 0.40 -49.41 90.23
C ASN A 35 1.02 -49.13 88.85
N THR A 36 1.13 -47.86 88.45
CA THR A 36 1.76 -47.49 87.18
C THR A 36 3.25 -47.79 87.26
N LEU A 37 3.86 -47.44 88.38
CA LEU A 37 5.29 -47.55 88.59
C LEU A 37 5.75 -49.00 88.75
N THR A 38 4.98 -49.83 89.45
CA THR A 38 5.14 -51.29 89.54
C THR A 38 5.03 -51.93 88.16
N ASN A 39 4.10 -51.45 87.33
CA ASN A 39 3.98 -51.93 85.94
C ASN A 39 5.20 -51.53 85.11
N LEU A 40 5.80 -50.36 85.33
CA LEU A 40 6.96 -49.87 84.55
C LEU A 40 8.30 -50.45 85.02
N SER A 41 8.49 -50.67 86.33
CA SER A 41 9.81 -50.94 86.96
C SER A 41 10.47 -52.27 86.57
N GLY A 42 9.71 -53.21 86.00
CA GLY A 42 10.20 -54.51 85.54
C GLY A 42 10.17 -54.71 84.01
N LYS A 43 9.83 -53.68 83.24
CA LYS A 43 9.67 -53.78 81.78
C LYS A 43 10.97 -53.37 81.07
N ASP A 44 11.31 -54.12 80.04
CA ASP A 44 12.26 -53.69 79.03
C ASP A 44 11.62 -52.65 78.08
N VAL A 45 12.41 -52.10 77.14
CA VAL A 45 11.92 -51.08 76.20
C VAL A 45 10.69 -51.58 75.41
N ALA A 46 10.69 -52.84 74.98
CA ALA A 46 9.57 -53.43 74.26
C ALA A 46 8.30 -53.51 75.13
N GLY A 47 8.45 -53.95 76.38
CA GLY A 47 7.36 -54.00 77.36
C GLY A 47 6.78 -52.62 77.68
N LEU A 48 7.62 -51.58 77.73
CA LEU A 48 7.17 -50.19 77.94
C LEU A 48 6.38 -49.67 76.74
N LEU A 49 6.86 -49.89 75.52
CA LEU A 49 6.16 -49.49 74.28
C LEU A 49 4.79 -50.20 74.16
N ALA A 50 4.71 -51.47 74.56
CA ALA A 50 3.45 -52.21 74.60
C ALA A 50 2.50 -51.67 75.67
N TYR A 51 2.99 -51.39 76.87
CA TYR A 51 2.19 -50.84 77.97
C TYR A 51 1.59 -49.47 77.64
N LEU A 52 2.35 -48.62 76.94
CA LEU A 52 1.89 -47.30 76.49
C LEU A 52 1.17 -47.32 75.14
N CYS A 53 1.02 -48.50 74.52
CA CYS A 53 0.46 -48.69 73.17
C CYS A 53 1.15 -47.82 72.08
N LEU A 54 2.45 -47.56 72.22
CA LEU A 54 3.22 -46.71 71.31
C LEU A 54 3.70 -47.42 70.05
N GLY A 55 3.63 -48.75 69.99
CA GLY A 55 4.09 -49.53 68.84
C GLY A 55 3.46 -49.08 67.51
N GLU A 56 2.13 -48.94 67.47
CA GLU A 56 1.42 -48.49 66.27
C GLU A 56 1.72 -47.03 65.92
N THR A 57 1.91 -46.19 66.92
CA THR A 57 2.27 -44.77 66.70
C THR A 57 3.65 -44.66 66.06
N ILE A 58 4.61 -45.48 66.49
CA ILE A 58 5.97 -45.53 65.91
C ILE A 58 5.90 -45.99 64.45
N ASN A 59 5.14 -47.04 64.14
CA ASN A 59 5.00 -47.55 62.78
C ASN A 59 4.40 -46.49 61.84
N ARG A 60 3.30 -45.85 62.26
CA ARG A 60 2.66 -44.79 61.47
C ARG A 60 3.54 -43.55 61.32
N ALA A 61 4.36 -43.23 62.31
CA ALA A 61 5.32 -42.14 62.25
C ALA A 61 6.50 -42.46 61.31
N ALA A 62 6.91 -43.72 61.21
CA ALA A 62 7.96 -44.15 60.29
C ALA A 62 7.52 -44.04 58.82
N ASP A 63 6.24 -44.28 58.52
CA ASP A 63 5.66 -44.16 57.17
C ASP A 63 5.19 -42.74 56.81
N ALA A 64 5.26 -41.80 57.74
CA ALA A 64 4.83 -40.43 57.51
C ALA A 64 5.88 -39.62 56.73
N LEU A 65 5.40 -38.73 55.85
CA LEU A 65 6.30 -37.82 55.13
C LEU A 65 6.90 -36.78 56.08
N GLN A 66 8.21 -36.59 56.02
CA GLN A 66 8.95 -35.62 56.80
C GLN A 66 8.83 -34.23 56.19
N LYS A 67 8.26 -33.29 56.95
CA LYS A 67 8.12 -31.89 56.53
C LYS A 67 9.45 -31.26 56.10
N SER A 68 10.55 -31.59 56.79
CA SER A 68 11.90 -31.07 56.49
C SER A 68 12.45 -31.57 55.15
N GLN A 69 11.95 -32.69 54.64
CA GLN A 69 12.38 -33.25 53.36
C GLN A 69 11.64 -32.67 52.17
N ASN A 70 10.60 -31.84 52.40
CA ASN A 70 9.82 -31.17 51.34
C ASN A 70 9.38 -32.12 50.21
N GLY A 71 9.01 -33.37 50.55
CA GLY A 71 8.58 -34.39 49.59
C GLY A 71 9.70 -35.17 48.90
N ALA A 72 10.97 -34.98 49.28
CA ALA A 72 12.08 -35.79 48.78
C ALA A 72 11.93 -37.29 49.13
N ASP A 73 11.26 -37.57 50.23
CA ASP A 73 10.94 -38.87 50.81
C ASP A 73 9.68 -39.53 50.25
N ILE A 74 8.97 -38.88 49.32
CA ILE A 74 7.87 -39.51 48.59
C ILE A 74 8.42 -40.71 47.79
N PRO A 75 7.95 -41.95 48.03
CA PRO A 75 8.47 -43.14 47.37
C PRO A 75 8.23 -43.14 45.85
N ASP A 76 7.03 -42.75 45.42
CA ASP A 76 6.64 -42.64 44.02
C ASP A 76 6.11 -41.23 43.73
N LYS A 77 7.04 -40.33 43.41
CA LYS A 77 6.73 -38.92 43.07
C LYS A 77 5.78 -38.83 41.86
N PRO A 78 5.96 -39.58 40.76
CA PRO A 78 5.00 -39.61 39.65
C PRO A 78 3.56 -39.96 40.08
N ARG A 79 3.37 -41.02 40.89
CA ARG A 79 2.04 -41.42 41.37
C ARG A 79 1.47 -40.42 42.36
N PHE A 80 2.29 -39.84 43.24
CA PHE A 80 1.86 -38.77 44.14
C PHE A 80 1.30 -37.58 43.36
N VAL A 81 2.05 -37.10 42.35
CA VAL A 81 1.61 -36.03 41.44
C VAL A 81 0.30 -36.39 40.73
N GLN A 82 0.12 -37.64 40.32
CA GLN A 82 -1.15 -38.12 39.75
C GLN A 82 -2.30 -38.07 40.76
N ASN A 83 -2.08 -38.52 42.00
CA ASN A 83 -3.11 -38.59 43.04
C ASN A 83 -3.58 -37.20 43.48
N ILE A 84 -2.70 -36.20 43.48
CA ILE A 84 -3.05 -34.80 43.81
C ILE A 84 -3.57 -34.01 42.58
N GLY A 85 -3.77 -34.65 41.44
CA GLY A 85 -4.32 -34.02 40.24
C GLY A 85 -3.35 -33.09 39.49
N LEU A 86 -2.06 -33.11 39.81
CA LEU A 86 -1.03 -32.26 39.18
C LEU A 86 -0.31 -32.94 38.00
N LYS A 87 -0.81 -34.08 37.51
CA LYS A 87 -0.22 -34.81 36.37
C LYS A 87 -0.06 -33.92 35.14
N GLU A 88 -1.08 -33.13 34.82
CA GLU A 88 -1.07 -32.25 33.64
C GLU A 88 -0.14 -31.03 33.82
N THR A 89 0.22 -30.66 35.06
CA THR A 89 1.20 -29.60 35.34
C THR A 89 2.62 -29.99 34.91
N LEU A 90 2.92 -31.30 34.85
CA LEU A 90 4.17 -31.82 34.30
C LEU A 90 4.13 -31.99 32.78
N ASN A 91 2.96 -31.85 32.14
CA ASN A 91 2.84 -31.95 30.69
C ASN A 91 3.34 -30.64 30.04
N PRO A 92 4.44 -30.66 29.27
CA PRO A 92 5.00 -29.45 28.66
C PRO A 92 4.01 -28.71 27.77
N THR A 93 3.00 -29.40 27.22
CA THR A 93 2.01 -28.81 26.30
C THR A 93 0.79 -28.22 27.01
N LYS A 94 0.65 -28.39 28.33
CA LYS A 94 -0.50 -27.91 29.11
C LYS A 94 -0.14 -27.06 30.33
N ARG A 95 1.15 -26.88 30.62
CA ARG A 95 1.61 -26.06 31.74
C ARG A 95 1.69 -24.58 31.35
N VAL A 96 1.34 -23.70 32.29
CA VAL A 96 1.57 -22.25 32.19
C VAL A 96 2.91 -21.94 32.88
N SER A 97 3.90 -21.50 32.11
CA SER A 97 5.23 -21.15 32.63
C SER A 97 5.32 -19.64 32.87
N ILE A 98 5.33 -19.20 34.13
CA ILE A 98 5.55 -17.80 34.53
C ILE A 98 6.87 -17.80 35.33
N GLY A 99 7.95 -17.29 34.73
CA GLY A 99 9.39 -17.52 35.04
C GLY A 99 9.92 -17.42 36.49
N ASN A 100 11.20 -17.76 36.84
CA ASN A 100 12.42 -18.08 36.02
C ASN A 100 13.54 -18.89 36.79
N ILE A 101 14.77 -19.21 36.31
CA ILE A 101 15.91 -18.32 35.92
C ILE A 101 17.15 -19.13 35.40
N GLY A 102 17.40 -19.17 34.08
CA GLY A 102 18.72 -19.42 33.48
C GLY A 102 19.35 -18.11 32.98
N THR A 103 20.68 -18.02 32.81
CA THR A 103 21.41 -16.76 32.53
C THR A 103 21.26 -16.23 31.08
N GLY A 104 20.10 -16.46 30.44
CA GLY A 104 19.69 -16.01 29.11
C GLY A 104 18.17 -16.11 28.92
N VAL A 105 17.59 -15.28 28.04
CA VAL A 105 16.22 -14.69 28.13
C VAL A 105 15.04 -15.70 28.06
N PHE A 106 14.87 -16.55 29.09
CA PHE A 106 13.82 -17.56 29.38
C PHE A 106 14.12 -18.99 28.86
N ASP A 107 14.61 -19.90 29.71
CA ASP A 107 15.21 -21.20 29.36
C ASP A 107 14.22 -22.39 29.37
N GLY A 108 14.08 -23.22 28.33
CA GLY A 108 14.75 -23.28 27.02
C GLY A 108 14.30 -24.58 26.33
N SER A 109 13.34 -24.53 25.40
CA SER A 109 13.69 -24.68 23.99
C SER A 109 12.79 -23.89 23.02
N THR A 110 11.72 -23.25 23.51
CA THR A 110 10.96 -22.16 22.87
C THR A 110 9.94 -21.65 23.90
N PRO A 111 10.23 -20.56 24.63
CA PRO A 111 9.38 -20.09 25.73
C PRO A 111 8.25 -19.19 25.22
N CYS A 112 7.01 -19.59 25.46
CA CYS A 112 5.86 -18.68 25.38
C CYS A 112 4.78 -19.10 26.39
N ILE A 113 4.15 -18.11 27.04
CA ILE A 113 2.84 -18.35 27.64
C ILE A 113 1.87 -18.29 26.47
N ASN A 114 1.40 -19.44 26.02
CA ASN A 114 0.25 -19.46 25.13
C ASN A 114 -0.96 -19.02 25.95
N ILE A 115 -1.51 -17.84 25.66
CA ILE A 115 -2.72 -17.32 26.30
C ILE A 115 -3.88 -17.55 25.34
N GLY A 116 -4.81 -18.45 25.66
CA GLY A 116 -5.87 -18.82 24.73
C GLY A 116 -6.66 -20.07 25.12
N ASP A 117 -7.64 -20.42 24.30
CA ASP A 117 -8.34 -21.70 24.34
C ASP A 117 -7.77 -22.69 23.29
N SER A 118 -8.56 -23.66 22.85
CA SER A 118 -8.09 -24.69 21.91
C SER A 118 -7.73 -24.18 20.51
N ASP A 119 -8.25 -23.03 20.10
CA ASP A 119 -8.10 -22.55 18.72
C ASP A 119 -7.88 -21.02 18.58
N SER A 120 -7.91 -20.28 19.69
CA SER A 120 -7.77 -18.83 19.72
C SER A 120 -6.81 -18.41 20.82
N GLY A 121 -5.92 -17.45 20.54
CA GLY A 121 -4.95 -16.98 21.54
C GLY A 121 -3.71 -16.27 21.01
N PHE A 122 -2.81 -15.92 21.93
CA PHE A 122 -1.47 -15.42 21.66
C PHE A 122 -0.46 -16.56 21.87
N ILE A 123 0.31 -16.91 20.84
CA ILE A 123 1.14 -18.11 20.82
C ILE A 123 2.57 -17.76 20.40
N GLY A 124 3.59 -18.17 21.15
CA GLY A 124 4.98 -18.03 20.66
C GLY A 124 5.39 -19.25 19.84
N SER A 125 5.47 -19.11 18.52
CA SER A 125 5.75 -20.24 17.62
C SER A 125 7.23 -20.44 17.30
N ALA A 126 8.07 -19.43 17.53
CA ALA A 126 9.51 -19.46 17.33
C ALA A 126 10.19 -18.42 18.21
N ASP A 127 11.52 -18.49 18.32
CA ASP A 127 12.29 -17.44 19.00
C ASP A 127 12.03 -16.06 18.38
N GLY A 128 11.74 -15.08 19.24
CA GLY A 128 11.40 -13.73 18.84
C GLY A 128 10.07 -13.58 18.08
N VAL A 129 9.18 -14.59 18.05
CA VAL A 129 7.87 -14.52 17.37
C VAL A 129 6.72 -14.69 18.36
N LEU A 130 5.75 -13.79 18.29
CA LEU A 130 4.45 -13.89 18.99
C LEU A 130 3.32 -13.86 17.98
N ASP A 131 2.68 -15.00 17.73
CA ASP A 131 1.52 -15.15 16.87
C ASP A 131 0.20 -14.77 17.56
N ILE A 132 -0.79 -14.43 16.75
CA ILE A 132 -2.18 -14.17 17.14
C ILE A 132 -3.08 -15.11 16.34
N TYR A 133 -3.83 -15.97 17.03
CA TYR A 133 -4.76 -16.94 16.45
C TYR A 133 -6.21 -16.63 16.85
N CYS A 134 -7.13 -16.86 15.92
CA CYS A 134 -8.58 -16.82 16.16
C CYS A 134 -9.25 -17.96 15.38
N ASN A 135 -10.02 -18.81 16.07
CA ASN A 135 -10.77 -19.94 15.49
C ASN A 135 -9.93 -20.80 14.53
N GLY A 136 -8.70 -21.11 14.94
CA GLY A 136 -7.76 -21.97 14.21
C GLY A 136 -6.96 -21.25 13.11
N ALA A 137 -7.22 -19.97 12.84
CA ALA A 137 -6.51 -19.19 11.83
C ALA A 137 -5.53 -18.18 12.47
N LYS A 138 -4.32 -18.06 11.92
CA LYS A 138 -3.38 -17.00 12.31
C LYS A 138 -3.81 -15.67 11.69
N VAL A 139 -4.14 -14.68 12.50
CA VAL A 139 -4.62 -13.36 12.05
C VAL A 139 -3.54 -12.27 12.11
N GLY A 140 -2.44 -12.51 12.82
CA GLY A 140 -1.29 -11.62 12.90
C GLY A 140 -0.14 -12.22 13.70
N TYR A 141 1.00 -11.54 13.72
CA TYR A 141 2.14 -11.90 14.56
C TYR A 141 3.10 -10.71 14.75
N ILE A 142 3.92 -10.75 15.80
CA ILE A 142 5.04 -9.82 16.03
C ILE A 142 6.33 -10.60 15.86
N ASN A 143 7.31 -10.04 15.15
CA ASN A 143 8.67 -10.57 15.12
C ASN A 143 9.71 -9.44 15.09
N GLY A 144 10.99 -9.77 14.86
CA GLY A 144 12.07 -8.79 14.75
C GLY A 144 11.89 -7.72 13.66
N ASN A 145 11.00 -7.93 12.68
CA ASN A 145 10.68 -6.96 11.63
C ASN A 145 9.51 -6.02 12.02
N GLY A 146 8.74 -6.35 13.06
CA GLY A 146 7.64 -5.52 13.56
C GLY A 146 6.33 -6.28 13.76
N LEU A 147 5.22 -5.55 13.73
CA LEU A 147 3.86 -6.07 13.80
C LEU A 147 3.34 -6.40 12.39
N HIS A 148 2.94 -7.65 12.19
CA HIS A 148 2.37 -8.16 10.95
C HIS A 148 0.89 -8.48 11.14
N MET A 149 0.03 -7.90 10.32
CA MET A 149 -1.41 -8.17 10.28
C MET A 149 -1.71 -8.98 9.01
N LEU A 150 -2.28 -10.17 9.16
CA LEU A 150 -2.63 -11.06 8.05
C LEU A 150 -4.09 -10.90 7.59
N THR A 151 -4.83 -10.07 8.32
CA THR A 151 -6.22 -9.71 8.07
C THR A 151 -6.36 -8.19 8.17
N ASP A 152 -7.54 -7.68 7.83
CA ASP A 152 -7.82 -6.24 7.87
C ASP A 152 -7.73 -5.69 9.30
N ILE A 153 -7.32 -4.42 9.43
CA ILE A 153 -7.33 -3.68 10.70
C ILE A 153 -8.62 -2.85 10.74
N HIS A 154 -9.51 -3.17 11.68
CA HIS A 154 -10.81 -2.49 11.82
C HIS A 154 -10.75 -1.37 12.87
N PHE A 155 -11.38 -0.23 12.56
CA PHE A 155 -11.56 0.93 13.40
C PHE A 155 -13.05 1.32 13.37
N ASP A 156 -13.87 0.63 14.16
CA ASP A 156 -15.34 0.67 14.07
C ASP A 156 -15.84 0.42 12.62
N ASN A 157 -16.45 1.42 11.99
CA ASN A 157 -16.95 1.35 10.61
C ASN A 157 -15.85 1.58 9.56
N ALA A 158 -14.67 2.05 9.95
CA ALA A 158 -13.51 2.21 9.07
C ALA A 158 -12.62 0.96 9.12
N ARG A 159 -11.84 0.71 8.07
CA ARG A 159 -10.85 -0.37 8.06
C ARG A 159 -9.71 -0.11 7.09
N MET A 160 -8.53 -0.64 7.40
CA MET A 160 -7.41 -0.80 6.48
C MET A 160 -7.35 -2.25 6.02
N THR A 161 -7.37 -2.48 4.71
CA THR A 161 -7.30 -3.82 4.13
C THR A 161 -5.88 -4.32 3.98
N THR A 162 -5.74 -5.64 3.82
CA THR A 162 -4.45 -6.30 3.54
C THR A 162 -3.74 -5.84 2.25
N ASN A 163 -4.47 -5.26 1.29
CA ASN A 163 -3.87 -4.64 0.09
C ASN A 163 -3.39 -3.19 0.32
N GLY A 164 -3.56 -2.65 1.53
CA GLY A 164 -3.18 -1.29 1.91
C GLY A 164 -4.24 -0.21 1.64
N ASP A 165 -5.39 -0.55 1.06
CA ASP A 165 -6.49 0.41 0.87
C ASP A 165 -7.20 0.71 2.20
N ILE A 166 -7.88 1.86 2.27
CA ILE A 166 -8.50 2.35 3.50
C ILE A 166 -9.95 2.72 3.20
N PHE A 167 -10.88 2.12 3.92
CA PHE A 167 -12.31 2.47 3.87
C PHE A 167 -12.67 3.32 5.08
N SER A 168 -13.42 4.42 4.87
CA SER A 168 -13.91 5.27 5.95
C SER A 168 -15.00 6.23 5.46
N SER A 169 -15.82 6.72 6.38
CA SER A 169 -16.80 7.80 6.13
C SER A 169 -16.13 9.12 5.72
N VAL A 170 -14.87 9.34 6.09
CA VAL A 170 -14.05 10.48 5.61
C VAL A 170 -13.93 10.48 4.07
N TRP A 171 -14.00 9.30 3.46
CA TRP A 171 -13.96 9.10 2.01
C TRP A 171 -15.37 8.95 1.40
N GLY A 172 -16.42 9.33 2.14
CA GLY A 172 -17.82 9.20 1.71
C GLY A 172 -18.32 7.75 1.73
N ASP A 173 -17.96 7.01 2.78
CA ASP A 173 -18.22 5.57 2.93
C ASP A 173 -17.73 4.77 1.72
N ASN A 174 -16.50 5.10 1.30
CA ASN A 174 -15.86 4.52 0.13
C ASN A 174 -14.38 4.21 0.41
N TRP A 175 -13.74 3.53 -0.54
CA TRP A 175 -12.31 3.29 -0.52
C TRP A 175 -11.54 4.56 -0.86
N LEU A 176 -10.43 4.79 -0.15
CA LEU A 176 -9.54 5.93 -0.36
C LEU A 176 -9.04 5.97 -1.82
N SER A 177 -8.70 4.82 -2.40
CA SER A 177 -8.30 4.70 -3.81
C SER A 177 -9.34 5.25 -4.78
N ILE A 178 -10.61 4.90 -4.60
CA ILE A 178 -11.75 5.37 -5.39
C ILE A 178 -11.97 6.85 -5.16
N TRP A 179 -11.95 7.29 -3.90
CA TRP A 179 -12.14 8.68 -3.54
C TRP A 179 -11.06 9.58 -4.20
N ILE A 180 -9.78 9.23 -4.10
CA ILE A 180 -8.67 9.98 -4.75
C ILE A 180 -8.88 10.02 -6.26
N THR A 181 -9.21 8.90 -6.89
CA THR A 181 -9.45 8.83 -8.34
C THR A 181 -10.56 9.80 -8.76
N ASN A 182 -11.67 9.80 -8.02
CA ASN A 182 -12.77 10.72 -8.27
C ASN A 182 -12.36 12.18 -8.02
N GLN A 183 -11.61 12.47 -6.95
CA GLN A 183 -11.11 13.83 -6.71
C GLN A 183 -10.20 14.33 -7.83
N LEU A 184 -9.32 13.48 -8.38
CA LEU A 184 -8.45 13.85 -9.50
C LEU A 184 -9.25 14.08 -10.79
N ASN A 185 -10.24 13.23 -11.06
CA ASN A 185 -11.13 13.39 -12.21
C ASN A 185 -11.97 14.68 -12.11
N THR A 186 -12.48 15.01 -10.92
CA THR A 186 -13.33 16.18 -10.69
C THR A 186 -12.54 17.48 -10.58
N ARG A 187 -11.36 17.48 -9.95
CA ARG A 187 -10.60 18.71 -9.63
C ARG A 187 -9.51 19.06 -10.64
N GLY A 188 -9.13 18.14 -11.54
CA GLY A 188 -7.81 18.19 -12.18
C GLY A 188 -7.72 18.38 -13.69
N THR A 189 -8.45 17.62 -14.52
CA THR A 189 -7.90 17.36 -15.87
C THR A 189 -8.86 17.33 -17.04
N ILE A 190 -10.17 17.15 -16.84
CA ILE A 190 -11.09 17.14 -17.99
C ILE A 190 -11.88 18.43 -18.01
N ASP A 191 -12.68 18.73 -16.99
CA ASP A 191 -13.58 19.88 -17.06
C ASP A 191 -12.85 21.23 -17.01
N TRP A 192 -11.87 21.39 -16.12
CA TRP A 192 -11.08 22.62 -16.06
C TRP A 192 -10.25 22.82 -17.34
N ILE A 193 -9.55 21.78 -17.82
CA ILE A 193 -8.78 21.86 -19.06
C ILE A 193 -9.69 22.16 -20.25
N ASN A 194 -10.85 21.50 -20.34
CA ASN A 194 -11.84 21.76 -21.39
C ASN A 194 -12.36 23.21 -21.32
N SER A 195 -12.55 23.76 -20.13
CA SER A 195 -12.96 25.16 -19.97
C SER A 195 -11.88 26.14 -20.45
N GLU A 196 -10.61 25.88 -20.13
CA GLU A 196 -9.47 26.68 -20.60
C GLU A 196 -9.28 26.59 -22.11
N LEU A 197 -9.45 25.39 -22.69
CA LEU A 197 -9.41 25.20 -24.14
C LEU A 197 -10.56 25.91 -24.84
N ALA A 198 -11.78 25.85 -24.29
CA ALA A 198 -12.91 26.58 -24.83
C ALA A 198 -12.69 28.11 -24.81
N ILE A 199 -12.08 28.63 -23.74
CA ILE A 199 -11.68 30.05 -23.67
C ILE A 199 -10.65 30.38 -24.76
N ARG A 200 -9.63 29.52 -24.95
CA ARG A 200 -8.62 29.69 -26.01
C ARG A 200 -9.25 29.67 -27.40
N ASP A 201 -10.14 28.73 -27.69
CA ASP A 201 -10.83 28.63 -28.97
C ASP A 201 -11.69 29.87 -29.24
N ASN A 202 -12.45 30.34 -28.24
CA ASN A 202 -13.22 31.57 -28.35
C ASN A 202 -12.32 32.80 -28.63
N ASN A 203 -11.17 32.89 -27.97
CA ASN A 203 -10.21 33.96 -28.20
C ASN A 203 -9.60 33.89 -29.62
N ILE A 204 -9.28 32.70 -30.12
CA ILE A 204 -8.78 32.49 -31.49
C ILE A 204 -9.85 32.91 -32.50
N ASN A 205 -11.08 32.42 -32.34
CA ASN A 205 -12.20 32.74 -33.22
C ASN A 205 -12.53 34.22 -33.24
N THR A 206 -12.32 34.94 -32.12
CA THR A 206 -12.51 36.39 -32.04
C THR A 206 -11.43 37.16 -32.81
N ARG A 207 -10.17 36.71 -32.76
CA ARG A 207 -9.02 37.42 -33.36
C ARG A 207 -8.78 37.10 -34.83
N ALA A 208 -9.13 35.89 -35.25
CA ALA A 208 -8.90 35.39 -36.60
C ALA A 208 -10.17 34.67 -37.09
N THR A 209 -11.25 35.43 -37.27
CA THR A 209 -12.47 34.87 -37.84
C THR A 209 -12.17 34.26 -39.20
N ILE A 210 -12.90 33.19 -39.56
CA ILE A 210 -12.80 32.56 -40.88
C ILE A 210 -12.97 33.61 -41.99
N ASP A 211 -13.88 34.56 -41.79
CA ASP A 211 -14.11 35.67 -42.71
C ASP A 211 -12.91 36.61 -42.82
N TYR A 212 -12.29 36.99 -41.69
CA TYR A 212 -11.09 37.83 -41.69
C TYR A 212 -9.93 37.15 -42.43
N VAL A 213 -9.72 35.85 -42.18
CA VAL A 213 -8.67 35.07 -42.86
C VAL A 213 -8.94 35.02 -44.38
N ASN A 214 -10.18 34.71 -44.78
CA ASN A 214 -10.56 34.61 -46.19
C ASN A 214 -10.46 35.96 -46.92
N GLN A 215 -10.82 37.06 -46.27
CA GLN A 215 -10.80 38.39 -46.87
C GLN A 215 -9.42 39.04 -46.87
N THR A 216 -8.50 38.62 -45.99
CA THR A 216 -7.21 39.31 -45.84
C THR A 216 -6.06 38.55 -46.49
N PHE A 217 -6.04 37.21 -46.37
CA PHE A 217 -4.92 36.39 -46.83
C PHE A 217 -5.28 35.46 -47.99
N ALA A 218 -6.57 35.24 -48.24
CA ALA A 218 -7.05 34.32 -49.27
C ALA A 218 -8.07 34.96 -50.24
N ARG A 219 -7.92 36.27 -50.56
CA ARG A 219 -8.73 36.88 -51.64
C ARG A 219 -8.46 36.14 -52.94
N LYS A 220 -9.48 35.44 -53.44
CA LYS A 220 -9.38 34.67 -54.69
C LYS A 220 -9.51 35.63 -55.86
N ASN A 221 -8.55 35.57 -56.79
CA ASN A 221 -8.63 36.26 -58.08
C ASN A 221 -9.88 35.81 -58.84
N THR A 222 -10.52 36.74 -59.56
CA THR A 222 -11.70 36.49 -60.39
C THR A 222 -11.36 36.57 -61.88
N GLY A 223 -12.12 35.92 -62.75
CA GLY A 223 -11.83 35.97 -64.18
C GLY A 223 -12.80 35.17 -65.06
N SER A 224 -12.72 35.42 -66.37
CA SER A 224 -13.35 34.65 -67.43
C SER A 224 -12.26 34.01 -68.30
N ILE A 225 -12.14 32.68 -68.26
CA ILE A 225 -11.08 31.92 -68.96
C ILE A 225 -11.57 31.48 -70.35
N GLN A 226 -12.18 32.40 -71.10
CA GLN A 226 -12.63 32.18 -72.47
C GLN A 226 -11.57 32.69 -73.47
N ASP A 227 -11.77 32.41 -74.77
CA ASP A 227 -10.89 32.91 -75.84
C ASP A 227 -10.84 34.44 -75.90
N TRP A 228 -11.91 35.12 -75.49
CA TRP A 228 -11.97 36.57 -75.26
C TRP A 228 -12.07 36.84 -73.75
N GLY A 229 -10.96 36.57 -73.06
CA GLY A 229 -10.93 36.35 -71.61
C GLY A 229 -10.22 37.42 -70.80
N TRP A 230 -10.34 37.31 -69.48
CA TRP A 230 -9.66 38.18 -68.52
C TRP A 230 -9.46 37.53 -67.15
N ILE A 231 -8.47 38.00 -66.39
CA ILE A 231 -8.32 37.77 -64.95
C ILE A 231 -8.14 39.11 -64.22
N LEU A 232 -8.66 39.20 -63.00
CA LEU A 232 -8.51 40.28 -62.03
C LEU A 232 -7.85 39.71 -60.78
N ASP A 233 -6.75 40.32 -60.39
CA ASP A 233 -6.24 40.19 -59.04
C ASP A 233 -7.05 41.08 -58.09
N ASP A 234 -7.91 40.47 -57.27
CA ASP A 234 -8.78 41.17 -56.31
C ASP A 234 -8.01 41.80 -55.14
N SER A 235 -6.74 41.47 -54.96
CA SER A 235 -5.88 42.09 -53.95
C SER A 235 -5.27 43.42 -54.43
N THR A 236 -4.91 43.52 -55.71
CA THR A 236 -4.24 44.69 -56.29
C THR A 236 -5.09 45.51 -57.27
N GLY A 237 -6.19 44.92 -57.75
CA GLY A 237 -7.00 45.46 -58.85
C GLY A 237 -6.39 45.22 -60.24
N PHE A 238 -5.25 44.56 -60.35
CA PHE A 238 -4.56 44.35 -61.63
C PHE A 238 -5.36 43.42 -62.55
N ILE A 239 -5.54 43.82 -63.79
CA ILE A 239 -6.33 43.09 -64.78
C ILE A 239 -5.41 42.70 -65.95
N MET A 240 -5.53 41.45 -66.37
CA MET A 240 -4.96 40.95 -67.61
C MET A 240 -6.12 40.50 -68.51
N GLN A 241 -6.12 40.92 -69.77
CA GLN A 241 -7.16 40.56 -70.74
C GLN A 241 -6.52 40.06 -72.04
N TRP A 242 -7.19 39.18 -72.75
CA TRP A 242 -6.66 38.62 -74.00
C TRP A 242 -7.75 38.29 -75.01
N GLY A 243 -7.35 38.17 -76.27
CA GLY A 243 -8.21 37.62 -77.31
C GLY A 243 -7.56 37.51 -78.67
N THR A 244 -8.34 37.03 -79.64
CA THR A 244 -7.94 36.96 -81.06
C THR A 244 -8.97 37.63 -81.95
N LEU A 245 -8.49 38.27 -83.02
CA LEU A 245 -9.28 39.00 -84.00
C LEU A 245 -9.05 38.36 -85.37
N GLY A 246 -10.13 37.95 -86.05
CA GLY A 246 -10.06 37.42 -87.42
C GLY A 246 -9.81 38.51 -88.48
N ASN A 247 -10.19 39.75 -88.20
CA ASN A 247 -9.89 40.91 -89.04
C ASN A 247 -9.47 42.07 -88.14
N SER A 248 -8.23 42.54 -88.29
CA SER A 248 -7.69 43.71 -87.57
C SER A 248 -7.99 45.01 -88.33
N ASN A 249 -7.25 46.09 -88.08
CA ASN A 249 -7.46 47.43 -88.63
C ASN A 249 -8.73 48.12 -88.12
N GLY A 250 -8.89 48.14 -86.80
CA GLY A 250 -10.06 48.73 -86.16
C GLY A 250 -9.89 48.97 -84.67
N THR A 251 -10.93 49.54 -84.07
CA THR A 251 -11.05 49.69 -82.61
C THR A 251 -11.98 48.60 -82.09
N TYR A 252 -11.55 47.91 -81.02
CA TYR A 252 -12.24 46.77 -80.43
C TYR A 252 -12.45 46.98 -78.93
N ASN A 253 -13.47 46.35 -78.38
CA ASN A 253 -13.79 46.43 -76.95
C ASN A 253 -13.00 45.39 -76.17
N PHE A 254 -12.42 45.76 -75.04
CA PHE A 254 -11.95 44.77 -74.08
C PHE A 254 -13.12 43.94 -73.55
N PRO A 255 -12.89 42.68 -73.12
CA PRO A 255 -13.87 41.86 -72.39
C PRO A 255 -14.52 42.63 -71.22
N ARG A 256 -13.73 43.47 -70.55
CA ARG A 256 -14.20 44.44 -69.55
C ARG A 256 -13.38 45.72 -69.59
N ALA A 257 -13.98 46.83 -69.14
CA ALA A 257 -13.23 48.06 -68.96
C ALA A 257 -12.17 47.91 -67.86
N PHE A 258 -11.01 48.54 -68.04
CA PHE A 258 -10.00 48.78 -67.00
C PHE A 258 -10.44 49.98 -66.15
N PRO A 259 -10.84 49.79 -64.87
CA PRO A 259 -11.41 50.88 -64.06
C PRO A 259 -10.54 52.14 -63.95
N VAL A 260 -9.22 52.01 -63.89
CA VAL A 260 -8.25 53.13 -63.80
C VAL A 260 -7.67 53.45 -65.17
N GLY A 261 -7.15 52.46 -65.89
CA GLY A 261 -6.52 52.63 -67.19
C GLY A 261 -5.91 51.35 -67.76
N CYS A 262 -5.93 51.24 -69.08
CA CYS A 262 -5.15 50.25 -69.80
C CYS A 262 -3.70 50.75 -69.94
N PHE A 263 -2.74 50.04 -69.37
CA PHE A 263 -1.33 50.45 -69.38
C PHE A 263 -0.64 50.06 -70.68
N ALA A 264 -0.92 48.87 -71.19
CA ALA A 264 -0.32 48.38 -72.42
C ALA A 264 -1.26 47.42 -73.15
N VAL A 265 -1.17 47.45 -74.48
CA VAL A 265 -1.78 46.47 -75.38
C VAL A 265 -0.65 45.93 -76.24
N PHE A 266 -0.46 44.63 -76.19
CA PHE A 266 0.46 43.88 -77.02
C PHE A 266 -0.36 43.22 -78.11
N VAL A 267 0.03 43.40 -79.37
CA VAL A 267 -0.66 42.81 -80.51
C VAL A 267 0.35 42.05 -81.35
N THR A 268 0.04 40.82 -81.70
CA THR A 268 0.89 39.93 -82.52
C THR A 268 0.06 39.36 -83.66
N ASN A 269 0.69 38.99 -84.77
CA ASN A 269 0.01 38.19 -85.80
C ASN A 269 -0.38 36.82 -85.22
N THR A 270 -1.51 36.25 -85.63
CA THR A 270 -1.92 34.89 -85.21
C THR A 270 -1.45 33.83 -86.19
N ASN A 271 -2.10 33.74 -87.35
CA ASN A 271 -1.91 32.63 -88.29
C ASN A 271 -1.91 33.05 -89.77
N ALA A 272 -2.03 34.35 -90.07
CA ALA A 272 -1.92 34.87 -91.43
C ALA A 272 -1.27 36.26 -91.47
N GLN A 273 -0.57 36.53 -92.56
CA GLN A 273 -0.01 37.83 -92.93
C GLN A 273 -0.04 37.96 -94.47
N GLY A 274 0.27 39.13 -95.01
CA GLY A 274 0.33 39.37 -96.45
C GLY A 274 1.55 38.72 -97.13
N THR A 275 1.80 39.13 -98.37
CA THR A 275 2.90 38.59 -99.20
C THR A 275 4.29 39.06 -98.79
N GLN A 276 4.40 39.94 -97.77
CA GLN A 276 5.64 40.47 -97.22
C GLN A 276 5.61 40.49 -95.67
N VAL A 277 6.56 41.18 -95.02
CA VAL A 277 6.60 41.32 -93.56
C VAL A 277 5.52 42.32 -93.12
N ASP A 278 4.47 41.84 -92.46
CA ASP A 278 3.42 42.67 -91.87
C ASP A 278 3.45 42.58 -90.35
N ASN A 279 3.86 43.66 -89.68
CA ASN A 279 3.95 43.67 -88.22
C ASN A 279 2.63 44.09 -87.59
N ALA A 280 2.12 43.27 -86.69
CA ALA A 280 1.01 43.64 -85.83
C ALA A 280 1.40 44.76 -84.86
N PHE A 281 0.48 45.69 -84.63
CA PHE A 281 0.62 46.76 -83.65
C PHE A 281 -0.74 47.12 -83.07
N GLY A 282 -0.73 47.71 -81.88
CA GLY A 282 -1.92 48.23 -81.25
C GLY A 282 -1.58 49.15 -80.10
N TYR A 283 -2.61 49.83 -79.61
CA TYR A 283 -2.48 50.77 -78.50
C TYR A 283 -3.83 50.94 -77.80
N PRO A 284 -3.82 51.31 -76.50
CA PRO A 284 -5.05 51.70 -75.80
C PRO A 284 -5.72 52.89 -76.48
N VAL A 285 -7.03 52.82 -76.70
CA VAL A 285 -7.84 53.95 -77.19
C VAL A 285 -8.61 54.57 -76.02
N SER A 286 -9.10 53.73 -75.12
CA SER A 286 -9.74 54.13 -73.87
C SER A 286 -9.63 53.00 -72.84
N ASN A 287 -10.23 53.18 -71.67
CA ASN A 287 -10.32 52.13 -70.66
C ASN A 287 -11.13 50.91 -71.11
N SER A 288 -11.97 51.05 -72.14
CA SER A 288 -12.84 49.99 -72.65
C SER A 288 -12.44 49.51 -74.03
N GLN A 289 -11.50 50.17 -74.70
CA GLN A 289 -11.20 49.93 -76.11
C GLN A 289 -9.72 50.01 -76.45
N PHE A 290 -9.31 49.24 -77.44
CA PHE A 290 -7.98 49.28 -78.02
C PHE A 290 -8.06 49.28 -79.55
N PHE A 291 -7.03 49.83 -80.18
CA PHE A 291 -6.82 49.72 -81.61
C PHE A 291 -5.87 48.56 -81.87
N ALA A 292 -6.14 47.74 -82.88
CA ALA A 292 -5.25 46.69 -83.32
C ALA A 292 -5.26 46.59 -84.85
N ALA A 293 -4.08 46.49 -85.45
CA ALA A 293 -3.90 46.38 -86.89
C ALA A 293 -2.58 45.70 -87.24
N THR A 294 -2.39 45.43 -88.53
CA THR A 294 -1.09 45.03 -89.08
C THR A 294 -0.59 46.11 -90.04
N LYS A 295 0.70 46.38 -90.10
CA LYS A 295 1.28 47.38 -91.00
C LYS A 295 2.22 46.72 -91.99
N SER A 296 2.08 47.08 -93.27
CA SER A 296 2.93 46.52 -94.31
C SER A 296 4.31 47.14 -94.37
N SER A 297 5.33 46.28 -94.55
CA SER A 297 6.69 46.71 -94.92
C SER A 297 6.79 47.13 -96.39
N ALA A 298 5.86 46.66 -97.23
CA ALA A 298 5.91 46.78 -98.69
C ALA A 298 5.50 48.16 -99.21
N ILE A 299 4.48 48.74 -98.56
CA ILE A 299 3.76 49.92 -99.04
C ILE A 299 3.72 50.94 -97.90
N ALA A 300 4.27 52.12 -98.17
CA ALA A 300 4.33 53.20 -97.20
C ALA A 300 2.92 53.55 -96.69
N ASN A 301 2.77 53.56 -95.37
CA ASN A 301 1.53 53.91 -94.66
C ASN A 301 0.33 52.98 -94.92
N MET A 302 0.52 51.79 -95.50
CA MET A 302 -0.56 50.80 -95.63
C MET A 302 -0.79 50.06 -94.31
N VAL A 303 -2.02 50.17 -93.79
CA VAL A 303 -2.50 49.41 -92.64
C VAL A 303 -3.43 48.30 -93.15
N ASN A 304 -3.03 47.06 -92.88
CA ASN A 304 -3.71 45.82 -93.26
C ASN A 304 -4.62 45.31 -92.14
N ASN A 305 -5.52 44.39 -92.48
CA ASN A 305 -6.51 43.81 -91.57
C ASN A 305 -6.27 42.33 -91.23
N PHE A 306 -5.03 41.83 -91.36
CA PHE A 306 -4.73 40.42 -91.09
C PHE A 306 -5.07 40.00 -89.65
N PRO A 307 -5.36 38.71 -89.41
CA PRO A 307 -5.66 38.18 -88.08
C PRO A 307 -4.57 38.47 -87.03
N VAL A 308 -4.98 38.87 -85.83
CA VAL A 308 -4.07 39.19 -84.72
C VAL A 308 -4.53 38.58 -83.40
N ALA A 309 -3.59 38.33 -82.50
CA ALA A 309 -3.83 38.06 -81.09
C ALA A 309 -3.45 39.31 -80.31
N TRP A 310 -4.10 39.54 -79.19
CA TRP A 310 -3.81 40.65 -78.33
C TRP A 310 -3.84 40.25 -76.86
N PHE A 311 -3.02 40.94 -76.09
CA PHE A 311 -2.95 40.85 -74.64
C PHE A 311 -2.88 42.25 -74.09
N ALA A 312 -3.68 42.56 -73.08
CA ALA A 312 -3.72 43.87 -72.46
C ALA A 312 -3.58 43.76 -70.94
N ILE A 313 -2.91 44.74 -70.36
CA ILE A 313 -2.73 44.85 -68.92
C ILE A 313 -3.11 46.24 -68.44
N GLY A 314 -3.67 46.31 -67.25
CA GLY A 314 -4.16 47.56 -66.68
C GLY A 314 -4.77 47.37 -65.30
N ARG A 315 -5.44 48.40 -64.79
CA ARG A 315 -6.18 48.39 -63.53
C ARG A 315 -7.39 49.29 -63.64
#